data_AF-A0A3B9DTU5-F1
#
_entry.id   AF-A0A3B9DTU5-F1
#
_cell.length_a   1.000
_cell.length_b   1.000
_cell.length_c   1.000
_cell.angle_alpha   90.00
_cell.angle_beta   90.00
_cell.angle_gamma   90.00
#
_symmetry.space_group_name_H-M   'P 1'
#
loop_
_entity.id
_entity.type
_entity.pdbx_description
1 polymer ?
#
loop_
_entity_poly.entity_id
_entity_poly.type
_entity_poly.pdbx_seq_one_letter_code
_entity_poly.pdbx_strand_id
1 'polypeptide(L)' 'LCDEPLVSVDFTGNPHSSIVDGPSTKVIDGGLVKVLSWYDNEW' A
#
# COMPACT_ATOMS: atom_id res chain seq x y z
N LEU A 1 -7.43 0.60 -1.01
CA LEU A 1 -6.66 1.38 -2.00
C LEU A 1 -6.55 2.79 -1.45
N CYS A 2 -5.35 3.37 -1.44
CA CYS A 2 -5.14 4.78 -1.16
C CYS A 2 -4.35 5.43 -2.31
N ASP A 3 -4.72 6.67 -2.63
CA ASP A 3 -4.08 7.48 -3.68
C ASP A 3 -3.31 8.68 -3.12
N GLU A 4 -3.37 8.86 -1.80
CA GLU A 4 -2.65 9.89 -1.05
C GLU A 4 -1.23 9.41 -0.70
N PRO A 5 -0.24 10.33 -0.57
CA PRO A 5 1.14 9.99 -0.22
C PRO A 5 1.28 9.68 1.29
N LEU A 6 0.63 8.61 1.73
CA LEU A 6 0.57 8.16 3.13
C LEU A 6 1.83 7.38 3.55
N VAL A 7 2.07 7.35 4.86
CA VAL A 7 3.17 6.60 5.49
C VAL A 7 2.64 5.67 6.59
N SER A 8 3.51 4.87 7.19
CA SER A 8 3.12 3.75 8.07
C SER A 8 2.16 4.13 9.21
N VAL A 9 2.38 5.28 9.86
CA VAL A 9 1.58 5.73 11.00
C VAL A 9 0.14 6.08 10.62
N ASP A 10 -0.11 6.41 9.35
CA ASP A 10 -1.45 6.72 8.85
C ASP A 10 -2.36 5.47 8.79
N PHE A 11 -1.77 4.27 8.91
CA PHE A 11 -2.48 2.99 8.90
C PHE A 11 -2.58 2.33 10.27
N THR A 12 -1.99 2.93 11.32
CA THR A 12 -2.18 2.44 12.68
C THR A 12 -3.65 2.54 13.03
N GLY A 13 -4.26 1.44 13.45
CA GLY A 13 -5.67 1.43 13.77
C GLY A 13 -6.60 1.00 12.64
N ASN A 14 -6.06 0.49 11.55
CA ASN A 14 -6.84 0.23 10.36
C ASN A 14 -7.31 -1.23 10.28
N PRO A 15 -8.63 -1.50 10.20
CA PRO A 15 -9.18 -2.87 10.19
C PRO A 15 -9.03 -3.62 8.87
N HIS A 16 -8.51 -2.97 7.83
CA HIS A 16 -8.33 -3.63 6.54
C HIS A 16 -7.09 -4.51 6.57
N SER A 17 -7.24 -5.78 6.18
CA SER A 17 -6.13 -6.73 6.10
C SER A 17 -5.07 -6.36 5.03
N SER A 18 -5.38 -5.46 4.12
CA SER A 18 -4.48 -5.02 3.04
C SER A 18 -5.01 -3.74 2.38
N ILE A 19 -4.14 -2.74 2.21
CA ILE A 19 -4.43 -1.47 1.54
C ILE A 19 -3.35 -1.19 0.51
N VAL A 20 -3.70 -1.38 -0.76
CA VAL A 20 -2.79 -1.08 -1.89
C VAL A 20 -2.49 0.42 -1.91
N ASP A 21 -1.20 0.75 -1.97
CA ASP A 21 -0.68 2.09 -2.19
C ASP A 21 -0.52 2.32 -3.71
N GLY A 22 -1.41 3.15 -4.27
CA GLY A 22 -1.43 3.50 -5.68
C GLY A 22 -0.15 4.23 -6.13
N PRO A 23 0.25 5.34 -5.49
CA PRO A 23 1.46 6.09 -5.83
C PRO A 23 2.76 5.27 -5.84
N SER A 24 2.86 4.27 -4.96
CA SER A 24 4.02 3.38 -4.86
C SER A 24 3.95 2.15 -5.78
N THR A 25 2.79 1.86 -6.38
CA THR A 25 2.58 0.74 -7.32
C THR A 25 2.96 1.16 -8.74
N LYS A 26 3.89 0.41 -9.37
CA LYS A 26 4.49 0.80 -10.66
C LYS A 26 4.72 -0.38 -11.59
N VAL A 27 4.50 -0.15 -12.88
CA VAL A 27 4.95 -1.05 -13.94
C VAL A 27 6.47 -0.89 -14.10
N ILE A 28 7.16 -2.02 -14.11
CA ILE A 28 8.58 -2.17 -14.41
C ILE A 28 8.69 -2.76 -15.82
N ASP A 29 9.82 -2.53 -16.48
CA ASP A 29 10.09 -3.05 -17.82
C ASP A 29 9.87 -4.57 -17.94
N GLY A 30 9.60 -5.04 -19.15
CA GLY A 30 9.36 -6.45 -19.45
C GLY A 30 8.01 -6.97 -18.94
N GLY A 31 7.07 -6.09 -18.61
CA GLY A 31 5.72 -6.47 -18.13
C GLY A 31 5.67 -6.88 -16.67
N LEU A 32 6.71 -6.59 -15.88
CA LEU A 32 6.74 -6.80 -14.44
C LEU A 32 5.99 -5.67 -13.73
N VAL A 33 5.31 -5.95 -12.62
CA VAL A 33 4.66 -4.91 -11.80
C VAL A 33 5.11 -5.05 -10.36
N LYS A 34 5.55 -3.94 -9.75
CA LYS A 34 5.75 -3.83 -8.32
C LYS A 34 4.48 -3.26 -7.69
N VAL A 35 3.85 -4.03 -6.82
CA VAL A 35 2.70 -3.61 -6.02
C VAL A 35 3.15 -3.40 -4.58
N LEU A 36 2.69 -2.30 -3.96
CA LEU A 36 2.93 -2.04 -2.54
C LEU A 36 1.58 -2.04 -1.80
N SER A 37 1.53 -2.68 -0.63
CA SER A 37 0.34 -2.72 0.21
C SER A 37 0.71 -2.60 1.68
N TRP A 38 -0.08 -1.83 2.42
CA TRP A 38 0.03 -1.65 3.85
C TRP A 38 -0.96 -2.55 4.59
N TYR A 39 -0.57 -3.02 5.78
CA TYR A 39 -1.47 -3.65 6.73
C TYR A 39 -0.98 -3.32 8.13
N ASP A 40 -1.90 -3.11 9.06
CA ASP A 40 -1.58 -3.06 10.48
C ASP A 40 -1.45 -4.51 10.97
N ASN A 41 -0.31 -4.84 11.56
CA ASN A 41 -0.03 -6.19 12.04
C ASN A 41 -0.49 -6.43 13.49
N GLU A 42 -0.93 -5.38 14.20
CA GLU A 42 -1.35 -5.44 15.60
C GLU A 42 -2.85 -5.20 15.79
N TRP A 43 -3.51 -4.62 14.79
CA TRP A 43 -4.94 -4.31 14.82
C TRP A 43 -5.86 -5.53 14.66
#